data_AF-A0A6J1R2L0-F1
#
_entry.id   AF-A0A6J1R2L0-F1
#
_cell.length_a   1.000
_cell.length_b   1.000
_cell.length_c   1.000
_cell.angle_alpha   90.00
_cell.angle_beta   90.00
_cell.angle_gamma   90.00
#
_symmetry.space_group_name_H-M   'P 1'
#
loop_
_entity.id
_entity.type
_entity.pdbx_description
1 polymer ?
#
loop_
_entity_poly.entity_id
_entity_poly.type
_entity_poly.pdbx_seq_one_letter_code
_entity_poly.pdbx_strand_id
1 'polypeptide(L)'
;MFVFIAPFTFFGFDDDKKKGCFPRDSYRLRVRASDRGMPVLSADVDVELDVVDRNNKPPVWDLNVYGPTHIKENVTVGTVVTSVKASSGIDNNPTVFYHLMPGSTAQTNKFHTFYLQQRAEQATTWADIKVNHPLDYESIKEYNLTIRVENNGAQQLASEATVYIMLEDVNDEIPLFTEREQETVLEGEPVGSKVTQVNAIDKDGTFPNNQVTYYVVNSDRNEGKDYFEINRETGEIFTKVMFDREKQGAYALEVEARDGAPSARPNSNGQPNSGRWYGKFYLKAAAAA
;
A
#
# COMPACT_ATOMS: atom_id res chain seq x y z
N MET A 1 -40.82 5.56 -24.25
CA MET A 1 -40.77 7.03 -24.34
C MET A 1 -39.97 7.38 -25.58
N PHE A 2 -40.66 7.76 -26.66
CA PHE A 2 -40.04 7.98 -27.96
C PHE A 2 -39.45 9.39 -28.01
N VAL A 3 -38.14 9.50 -28.24
CA VAL A 3 -37.45 10.78 -28.47
C VAL A 3 -37.63 11.14 -29.94
N PHE A 4 -38.49 12.12 -30.23
CA PHE A 4 -38.55 12.74 -31.56
C PHE A 4 -37.45 13.80 -31.64
N ILE A 5 -36.42 13.55 -32.44
CA ILE A 5 -35.44 14.57 -32.82
C ILE A 5 -36.11 15.45 -33.89
N ALA A 6 -36.39 16.71 -33.54
CA ALA A 6 -36.87 17.70 -34.50
C ALA A 6 -35.75 18.07 -35.50
N PRO A 7 -36.07 18.46 -36.74
CA PRO A 7 -35.06 18.91 -37.70
C PRO A 7 -34.44 20.22 -37.22
N PHE A 8 -33.14 20.20 -36.96
CA PHE A 8 -32.37 21.40 -36.66
C PHE A 8 -32.25 22.27 -37.93
N THR A 9 -32.61 23.54 -37.83
CA THR A 9 -32.32 24.53 -38.87
C THR A 9 -31.09 25.33 -38.42
N PHE A 10 -29.94 25.10 -39.05
CA PHE A 10 -28.78 25.97 -38.89
C PHE A 10 -29.06 27.27 -39.66
N PHE A 11 -29.05 28.41 -38.98
CA PHE A 11 -28.88 29.69 -39.66
C PHE A 11 -27.42 29.79 -40.10
N GLY A 12 -27.21 29.91 -41.41
CA GLY A 12 -25.91 29.82 -42.06
C GLY A 12 -24.90 30.84 -41.53
N PHE A 13 -23.65 30.39 -41.42
CA PHE A 13 -22.51 31.29 -41.36
C PHE A 13 -22.24 31.84 -42.76
N ASP A 14 -22.05 33.16 -42.84
CA ASP A 14 -21.67 33.88 -44.05
C ASP A 14 -20.30 33.36 -44.54
N ASP A 15 -20.30 32.72 -45.72
CA ASP A 15 -19.19 31.93 -46.26
C ASP A 15 -18.24 32.84 -47.05
N ASP A 16 -17.48 33.70 -46.35
CA ASP A 16 -16.45 34.51 -47.01
C ASP A 16 -15.21 34.86 -46.15
N LYS A 17 -14.81 33.97 -45.24
CA LYS A 17 -13.51 34.10 -44.56
C LYS A 17 -12.71 32.80 -44.60
N LYS A 18 -11.56 32.90 -45.27
CA LYS A 18 -10.40 31.99 -45.29
C LYS A 18 -10.51 30.80 -44.33
N LYS A 19 -10.51 29.60 -44.92
CA LYS A 19 -10.27 28.32 -44.25
C LYS A 19 -9.27 28.48 -43.09
N GLY A 20 -9.77 28.41 -41.85
CA GLY A 20 -8.95 28.10 -40.68
C GLY A 20 -8.81 29.14 -39.56
N CYS A 21 -9.51 30.29 -39.58
CA CYS A 21 -9.43 31.24 -38.47
C CYS A 21 -10.83 31.65 -37.97
N PHE A 22 -11.24 31.07 -36.84
CA PHE A 22 -12.39 31.53 -36.08
C PHE A 22 -12.02 32.86 -35.40
N PRO A 23 -12.76 33.96 -35.62
CA PRO A 23 -12.35 35.30 -35.18
C PRO A 23 -12.49 35.58 -33.67
N ARG A 24 -12.93 34.61 -32.88
CA ARG A 24 -13.17 34.75 -31.44
C ARG A 24 -12.73 33.50 -30.71
N ASP A 25 -12.26 33.67 -29.49
CA ASP A 25 -11.78 32.56 -28.65
C ASP A 25 -12.94 31.81 -27.96
N SER A 26 -14.16 32.38 -27.98
CA SER A 26 -15.37 31.68 -27.57
C SER A 26 -16.62 32.14 -28.32
N TYR A 27 -17.60 31.26 -28.39
CA TYR A 27 -18.93 31.49 -28.94
C TYR A 27 -20.00 31.09 -27.93
N ARG A 28 -21.04 31.91 -27.80
CA ARG A 28 -22.24 31.55 -27.03
C ARG A 28 -23.39 31.31 -27.99
N LEU A 29 -23.89 30.08 -28.01
CA LEU A 29 -25.05 29.67 -28.81
C LEU A 29 -26.26 29.55 -27.90
N ARG A 30 -27.37 30.22 -28.26
CA ARG A 30 -28.65 29.97 -27.61
C ARG A 30 -29.39 28.88 -28.37
N VAL A 31 -29.63 27.75 -27.72
CA VAL A 31 -30.34 26.60 -28.27
C VAL A 31 -31.76 26.59 -27.72
N ARG A 32 -32.77 26.60 -28.61
CA ARG A 32 -34.19 26.50 -28.27
C ARG A 32 -34.74 25.13 -28.62
N ALA A 33 -35.39 24.47 -27.67
CA ALA A 33 -36.21 23.28 -27.91
C ALA A 33 -37.68 23.66 -27.81
N SER A 34 -38.49 23.28 -28.80
CA SER A 34 -39.95 23.52 -28.82
C SER A 34 -40.72 22.24 -29.06
N ASP A 35 -41.90 22.11 -28.45
CA ASP A 35 -42.83 21.01 -28.75
C ASP A 35 -43.70 21.32 -29.98
N ARG A 36 -44.61 20.39 -30.32
CA ARG A 36 -45.57 20.53 -31.43
C ARG A 36 -47.01 20.74 -30.92
N GLY A 37 -47.16 21.20 -29.68
CA GLY A 37 -48.47 21.43 -29.06
C GLY A 37 -49.19 22.65 -29.65
N MET A 38 -50.46 22.80 -29.33
CA MET A 38 -51.19 24.07 -29.48
C MET A 38 -51.76 24.47 -28.12
N PRO A 39 -51.18 25.48 -27.44
CA PRO A 39 -50.04 26.31 -27.86
C PRO A 39 -48.70 25.56 -27.80
N VAL A 40 -47.72 26.04 -28.57
CA VAL A 40 -46.34 25.52 -28.55
C VAL A 40 -45.63 26.00 -27.28
N LEU A 41 -44.97 25.08 -26.57
CA LEU A 41 -44.06 25.42 -25.47
C LEU A 41 -42.60 25.30 -25.92
N SER A 42 -41.73 26.14 -25.37
CA SER A 42 -40.29 26.12 -25.67
C SER A 42 -39.41 26.42 -24.47
N ALA A 43 -38.20 25.86 -24.46
CA ALA A 43 -37.15 26.13 -23.48
C ALA A 43 -35.83 26.50 -24.19
N ASP A 44 -35.11 27.47 -23.64
CA ASP A 44 -33.81 27.93 -24.14
C ASP A 44 -32.68 27.49 -23.20
N VAL A 45 -31.52 27.14 -23.77
CA VAL A 45 -30.27 26.93 -23.04
C VAL A 45 -29.12 27.64 -23.76
N ASP A 46 -28.25 28.31 -23.02
CA ASP A 46 -27.03 28.89 -23.57
C ASP A 46 -25.90 27.85 -23.51
N VAL A 47 -25.23 27.61 -24.65
CA VAL A 47 -24.08 26.72 -24.81
C VAL A 47 -22.86 27.58 -25.10
N GLU A 48 -21.81 27.44 -24.30
CA GLU A 48 -20.53 28.12 -24.50
C GLU A 48 -19.55 27.17 -25.21
N LEU A 49 -18.92 27.65 -26.27
CA LEU A 49 -17.99 26.92 -27.12
C LEU A 49 -16.66 27.67 -27.14
N ASP A 50 -15.60 27.05 -26.66
CA ASP A 50 -14.26 27.62 -26.74
C ASP A 50 -13.56 27.19 -28.04
N VAL A 51 -12.93 28.16 -28.71
CA VAL A 51 -12.11 27.93 -29.91
C VAL A 51 -10.67 27.75 -29.48
N VAL A 52 -10.09 26.61 -29.84
CA VAL A 52 -8.69 26.28 -29.54
C VAL A 52 -7.90 26.08 -30.83
N ASP A 53 -6.68 26.63 -30.88
CA ASP A 53 -5.76 26.57 -32.02
C ASP A 53 -5.36 25.12 -32.37
N ARG A 54 -5.15 24.84 -33.66
CA ARG A 54 -4.62 23.57 -34.20
C ARG A 54 -3.17 23.31 -33.80
N ASN A 55 -2.41 24.31 -33.35
CA ASN A 55 -1.05 24.15 -32.81
C ASN A 55 -1.05 23.60 -31.37
N ASN A 56 -1.84 22.56 -31.14
CA ASN A 56 -2.10 22.02 -29.81
C ASN A 56 -0.81 21.39 -29.24
N LYS A 57 -0.30 21.94 -28.13
CA LYS A 57 0.83 21.36 -27.39
C LYS A 57 0.28 20.34 -26.40
N PRO A 58 0.94 19.19 -26.19
CA PRO A 58 0.55 18.27 -25.12
C PRO A 58 0.75 18.95 -23.75
N PRO A 59 0.04 18.49 -22.70
CA PRO A 59 0.31 18.93 -21.34
C PRO A 59 1.79 18.75 -20.99
N VAL A 60 2.35 19.71 -20.25
CA VAL A 60 3.76 19.73 -19.88
C VAL A 60 3.88 19.51 -18.39
N TRP A 61 4.55 18.42 -18.02
CA TRP A 61 4.85 18.08 -16.63
C TRP A 61 5.96 18.96 -16.06
N ASP A 62 5.85 19.30 -14.78
CA ASP A 62 6.96 19.95 -14.06
C ASP A 62 8.16 18.99 -13.98
N LEU A 63 7.88 17.70 -13.77
CA LEU A 63 8.84 16.60 -13.80
C LEU A 63 8.24 15.39 -14.52
N ASN A 64 9.03 14.72 -15.38
CA ASN A 64 8.60 13.46 -16.01
C ASN A 64 8.72 12.26 -15.05
N VAL A 65 9.49 12.41 -13.96
CA VAL A 65 9.70 11.39 -12.93
C VAL A 65 9.66 12.07 -11.56
N TYR A 66 8.87 11.52 -10.64
CA TYR A 66 8.78 11.94 -9.25
C TYR A 66 9.23 10.81 -8.32
N GLY A 67 9.99 11.15 -7.27
CA GLY A 67 10.45 10.20 -6.25
C GLY A 67 11.91 9.73 -6.42
N PRO A 68 12.31 8.68 -5.67
CA PRO A 68 11.47 7.85 -4.82
C PRO A 68 10.91 8.61 -3.61
N THR A 69 9.61 8.46 -3.35
CA THR A 69 8.99 8.94 -2.11
C THR A 69 8.88 7.78 -1.14
N HIS A 70 9.35 7.96 0.09
CA HIS A 70 9.31 6.94 1.13
C HIS A 70 8.10 7.15 2.04
N ILE A 71 7.32 6.09 2.25
CA ILE A 71 6.17 6.09 3.18
C ILE A 71 6.16 4.79 3.97
N LYS A 72 5.78 4.85 5.25
CA LYS A 72 5.56 3.66 6.06
C LYS A 72 4.36 2.88 5.55
N GLU A 73 4.37 1.56 5.67
CA GLU A 73 3.24 0.73 5.26
C GLU A 73 1.98 0.94 6.12
N ASN A 74 2.16 1.25 7.41
CA ASN A 74 1.06 1.44 8.35
C ASN A 74 0.40 2.83 8.27
N VAL A 75 0.69 3.63 7.24
CA VAL A 75 -0.03 4.89 7.02
C VAL A 75 -1.51 4.62 6.79
N THR A 76 -2.35 5.52 7.29
CA THR A 76 -3.80 5.38 7.14
C THR A 76 -4.23 5.60 5.69
N VAL A 77 -5.29 4.92 5.28
CA VAL A 77 -6.01 5.23 4.03
C VAL A 77 -6.37 6.72 4.01
N GLY A 78 -6.13 7.37 2.87
CA GLY A 78 -6.30 8.80 2.67
C GLY A 78 -5.06 9.64 2.96
N THR A 79 -3.96 9.05 3.43
CA THR A 79 -2.67 9.74 3.54
C THR A 79 -2.22 10.23 2.18
N VAL A 80 -1.78 11.50 2.10
CA VAL A 80 -1.15 12.07 0.91
C VAL A 80 0.30 11.58 0.84
N VAL A 81 0.65 10.92 -0.25
CA VAL A 81 2.00 10.40 -0.51
C VAL A 81 2.87 11.50 -1.11
N THR A 82 2.41 12.09 -2.21
CA THR A 82 3.10 13.17 -2.92
C THR A 82 2.12 13.93 -3.80
N SER A 83 2.51 15.10 -4.28
CA SER A 83 1.72 15.92 -5.20
C SER A 83 2.46 16.05 -6.54
N VAL A 84 1.73 15.92 -7.63
CA VAL A 84 2.25 16.11 -8.99
C VAL A 84 1.58 17.31 -9.64
N LYS A 85 2.30 17.90 -10.59
CA LYS A 85 1.83 19.06 -11.35
C LYS A 85 2.26 19.02 -12.81
N ALA A 86 1.34 19.47 -13.66
CA ALA A 86 1.48 19.70 -15.07
C ALA A 86 0.72 20.99 -15.44
N SER A 87 1.18 21.62 -16.52
CA SER A 87 0.48 22.71 -17.19
C SER A 87 -0.15 22.20 -18.48
N SER A 88 -1.19 22.88 -18.97
CA SER A 88 -1.88 22.49 -20.22
C SER A 88 -1.00 22.61 -21.46
N GLY A 89 0.09 23.39 -21.38
CA GLY A 89 0.89 23.81 -22.52
C GLY A 89 0.20 24.85 -23.43
N ILE A 90 -1.02 25.28 -23.08
CA ILE A 90 -1.86 26.20 -23.85
C ILE A 90 -1.90 27.55 -23.15
N ASP A 91 -1.53 28.61 -23.88
CA ASP A 91 -1.55 29.98 -23.36
C ASP A 91 -2.97 30.37 -22.93
N ASN A 92 -3.10 30.97 -21.75
CA ASN A 92 -4.37 31.41 -21.14
C ASN A 92 -5.41 30.31 -20.84
N ASN A 93 -5.03 29.03 -20.88
CA ASN A 93 -5.92 27.94 -20.50
C ASN A 93 -5.23 27.03 -19.47
N PRO A 94 -5.52 27.15 -18.17
CA PRO A 94 -4.87 26.34 -17.14
C PRO A 94 -5.43 24.91 -17.01
N THR A 95 -6.46 24.56 -17.79
CA THR A 95 -7.27 23.35 -17.55
C THR A 95 -6.54 22.08 -17.99
N VAL A 96 -6.32 21.19 -17.03
CA VAL A 96 -5.77 19.84 -17.23
C VAL A 96 -6.55 18.84 -16.40
N PHE A 97 -6.63 17.60 -16.89
CA PHE A 97 -7.28 16.48 -16.21
C PHE A 97 -6.26 15.38 -15.94
N TYR A 98 -6.10 15.04 -14.66
CA TYR A 98 -5.21 13.97 -14.23
C TYR A 98 -5.94 12.64 -14.13
N HIS A 99 -5.30 11.59 -14.63
CA HIS A 99 -5.75 10.21 -14.57
C HIS A 99 -4.61 9.33 -14.03
N LEU A 100 -4.89 8.60 -12.95
CA LEU A 100 -3.98 7.57 -12.47
C LEU A 100 -4.27 6.29 -13.25
N MET A 101 -3.30 5.84 -14.02
CA MET A 101 -3.50 4.70 -14.90
C MET A 101 -3.52 3.40 -14.08
N PRO A 102 -4.52 2.53 -14.24
CA PRO A 102 -4.47 1.18 -13.70
C PRO A 102 -3.48 0.36 -14.55
N GLY A 103 -2.39 -0.07 -13.94
CA GLY A 103 -1.40 -0.91 -14.61
C GLY A 103 -1.78 -2.40 -14.62
N SER A 104 -0.85 -3.21 -15.14
CA SER A 104 -1.03 -4.65 -15.33
C SER A 104 -0.60 -5.50 -14.12
N THR A 105 0.13 -4.90 -13.18
CA THR A 105 0.71 -5.54 -11.98
C THR A 105 0.29 -4.79 -10.72
N ALA A 106 0.48 -5.43 -9.56
CA ALA A 106 0.16 -4.80 -8.29
C ALA A 106 1.00 -3.53 -8.05
N GLN A 107 2.30 -3.57 -8.39
CA GLN A 107 3.24 -2.44 -8.33
C GLN A 107 2.83 -1.27 -9.24
N THR A 108 2.16 -1.57 -10.36
CA THR A 108 1.65 -0.56 -11.31
C THR A 108 0.20 -0.17 -11.04
N ASN A 109 -0.29 -0.35 -9.81
CA ASN A 109 -1.63 0.05 -9.36
C ASN A 109 -2.81 -0.71 -9.96
N LYS A 110 -2.63 -1.98 -10.36
CA LYS A 110 -3.72 -2.84 -10.85
C LYS A 110 -4.93 -2.91 -9.90
N PHE A 111 -4.67 -2.88 -8.60
CA PHE A 111 -5.70 -3.02 -7.57
C PHE A 111 -6.20 -1.68 -7.01
N HIS A 112 -5.88 -0.56 -7.68
CA HIS A 112 -6.24 0.78 -7.21
C HIS A 112 -5.81 1.05 -5.76
N THR A 113 -4.62 0.57 -5.38
CA THR A 113 -3.99 0.81 -4.07
C THR A 113 -3.79 2.29 -3.80
N PHE A 114 -3.56 3.09 -4.86
CA PHE A 114 -3.50 4.54 -4.81
C PHE A 114 -4.60 5.16 -5.66
N TYR A 115 -5.02 6.37 -5.28
CA TYR A 115 -5.94 7.21 -6.03
C TYR A 115 -5.42 8.65 -6.12
N LEU A 116 -5.98 9.41 -7.07
CA LEU A 116 -5.67 10.83 -7.22
C LEU A 116 -6.79 11.71 -6.67
N GLN A 117 -6.41 12.80 -6.01
CA GLN A 117 -7.29 13.90 -5.65
C GLN A 117 -6.76 15.18 -6.29
N GLN A 118 -7.51 15.73 -7.26
CA GLN A 118 -7.13 16.99 -7.91
C GLN A 118 -7.52 18.18 -7.03
N ARG A 119 -6.64 19.19 -6.97
CA ARG A 119 -6.86 20.46 -6.29
C ARG A 119 -6.42 21.61 -7.18
N ALA A 120 -7.32 22.56 -7.43
CA ALA A 120 -7.00 23.78 -8.16
C ALA A 120 -6.49 24.84 -7.18
N GLU A 121 -5.33 25.41 -7.47
CA GLU A 121 -4.69 26.49 -6.72
C GLU A 121 -4.33 27.63 -7.69
N GLN A 122 -5.14 28.69 -7.66
CA GLN A 122 -5.03 29.81 -8.61
C GLN A 122 -5.12 29.33 -10.08
N ALA A 123 -4.10 29.61 -10.90
CA ALA A 123 -4.00 29.17 -12.30
C ALA A 123 -3.27 27.82 -12.46
N THR A 124 -3.11 27.05 -11.39
CA THR A 124 -2.40 25.77 -11.37
C THR A 124 -3.31 24.66 -10.85
N THR A 125 -3.37 23.53 -11.54
CA THR A 125 -4.03 22.32 -11.03
C THR A 125 -2.97 21.34 -10.54
N TRP A 126 -3.00 21.02 -9.24
CA TRP A 126 -2.22 19.95 -8.64
C TRP A 126 -3.05 18.67 -8.55
N ALA A 127 -2.36 17.54 -8.45
CA ALA A 127 -3.00 16.28 -8.09
C ALA A 127 -2.21 15.58 -6.96
N ASP A 128 -2.90 15.32 -5.86
CA ASP A 128 -2.35 14.60 -4.72
C ASP A 128 -2.57 13.10 -4.93
N ILE A 129 -1.49 12.31 -4.83
CA ILE A 129 -1.54 10.85 -4.82
C ILE A 129 -1.79 10.42 -3.39
N LYS A 130 -2.85 9.63 -3.18
CA LYS A 130 -3.31 9.24 -1.84
C LYS A 130 -3.48 7.73 -1.74
N VAL A 131 -3.26 7.21 -0.55
CA VAL A 131 -3.44 5.79 -0.23
C VAL A 131 -4.93 5.45 -0.24
N ASN A 132 -5.34 4.43 -0.99
CA ASN A 132 -6.72 3.94 -1.07
C ASN A 132 -6.94 2.65 -0.26
N HIS A 133 -5.94 1.79 -0.22
CA HIS A 133 -5.96 0.52 0.50
C HIS A 133 -4.75 0.42 1.44
N PRO A 134 -4.86 -0.33 2.55
CA PRO A 134 -3.72 -0.62 3.42
C PRO A 134 -2.53 -1.12 2.61
N LEU A 135 -1.35 -0.64 3.00
CA LEU A 135 -0.09 -1.05 2.40
C LEU A 135 0.52 -2.16 3.26
N ASP A 136 1.35 -2.97 2.64
CA ASP A 136 1.98 -4.16 3.23
C ASP A 136 3.33 -4.34 2.51
N TYR A 137 4.41 -4.12 3.24
CA TYR A 137 5.80 -4.16 2.80
C TYR A 137 6.24 -5.59 2.51
N GLU A 138 5.79 -6.56 3.28
CA GLU A 138 6.03 -8.00 3.11
C GLU A 138 5.47 -8.48 1.77
N SER A 139 4.34 -7.90 1.35
CA SER A 139 3.72 -8.16 0.04
C SER A 139 4.34 -7.37 -1.12
N ILE A 140 4.38 -6.03 -1.02
CA ILE A 140 4.81 -5.15 -2.13
C ILE A 140 5.62 -3.96 -1.59
N LYS A 141 6.92 -3.97 -1.86
CA LYS A 141 7.88 -2.97 -1.34
C LYS A 141 7.94 -1.67 -2.13
N GLU A 142 7.55 -1.71 -3.40
CA GLU A 142 7.69 -0.57 -4.30
C GLU A 142 6.55 -0.48 -5.31
N TYR A 143 6.20 0.75 -5.65
CA TYR A 143 5.20 1.07 -6.67
C TYR A 143 5.76 2.03 -7.70
N ASN A 144 5.41 1.80 -8.96
CA ASN A 144 5.75 2.63 -10.10
C ASN A 144 4.47 3.05 -10.82
N LEU A 145 3.92 4.17 -10.38
CA LEU A 145 2.64 4.68 -10.85
C LEU A 145 2.83 5.46 -12.15
N THR A 146 1.95 5.24 -13.13
CA THR A 146 1.86 6.08 -14.33
C THR A 146 0.68 7.03 -14.19
N ILE A 147 0.95 8.33 -14.26
CA ILE A 147 -0.07 9.36 -14.25
C ILE A 147 -0.13 9.94 -15.65
N ARG A 148 -1.33 9.96 -16.23
CA ARG A 148 -1.62 10.56 -17.52
C ARG A 148 -2.35 11.88 -17.30
N VAL A 149 -1.92 12.92 -17.99
CA VAL A 149 -2.59 14.22 -17.99
C VAL A 149 -3.08 14.52 -19.39
N GLU A 150 -4.31 15.00 -19.47
CA GLU A 150 -4.96 15.41 -20.71
C GLU A 150 -5.34 16.90 -20.62
N ASN A 151 -5.17 17.64 -21.71
CA ASN A 151 -5.75 18.99 -21.81
C ASN A 151 -7.18 18.92 -22.36
N ASN A 152 -7.96 19.98 -22.14
CA ASN A 152 -9.30 20.14 -22.69
C ASN A 152 -9.31 20.66 -24.15
N GLY A 153 -8.22 20.48 -24.90
CA GLY A 153 -8.09 20.95 -26.27
C GLY A 153 -8.94 20.14 -27.28
N ALA A 154 -9.13 20.68 -28.49
CA ALA A 154 -9.94 20.04 -29.54
C ALA A 154 -9.37 18.71 -30.05
N GLN A 155 -8.06 18.53 -29.91
CA GLN A 155 -7.42 17.22 -29.89
C GLN A 155 -7.07 16.93 -28.43
N GLN A 156 -7.63 15.89 -27.82
CA GLN A 156 -7.25 15.49 -26.46
C GLN A 156 -5.83 14.94 -26.49
N LEU A 157 -4.85 15.84 -26.38
CA LEU A 157 -3.45 15.47 -26.28
C LEU A 157 -3.16 15.10 -24.83
N ALA A 158 -2.37 14.05 -24.67
CA ALA A 158 -1.99 13.54 -23.39
C ALA A 158 -0.48 13.40 -23.27
N SER A 159 0.01 13.53 -22.05
CA SER A 159 1.37 13.19 -21.67
C SER A 159 1.37 12.43 -20.36
N GLU A 160 2.43 11.69 -20.09
CA GLU A 160 2.54 10.83 -18.92
C GLU A 160 3.78 11.17 -18.10
N ALA A 161 3.68 10.97 -16.79
CA ALA A 161 4.79 11.00 -15.84
C ALA A 161 4.74 9.77 -14.94
N THR A 162 5.92 9.37 -14.44
CA THR A 162 6.08 8.23 -13.55
C THR A 162 6.32 8.70 -12.12
N VAL A 163 5.68 8.06 -11.14
CA VAL A 163 5.92 8.30 -9.71
C VAL A 163 6.41 7.01 -9.06
N TYR A 164 7.57 7.07 -8.43
CA TYR A 164 8.15 5.97 -7.66
C TYR A 164 7.87 6.15 -6.17
N ILE A 165 7.29 5.12 -5.56
CA ILE A 165 6.98 5.06 -4.12
C ILE A 165 7.69 3.84 -3.55
N MET A 166 8.43 4.04 -2.46
CA MET A 166 9.08 2.99 -1.69
C MET A 166 8.39 2.86 -0.34
N LEU A 167 8.02 1.64 0.04
CA LEU A 167 7.50 1.39 1.37
C LEU A 167 8.64 1.27 2.38
N GLU A 168 8.43 1.81 3.56
CA GLU A 168 9.24 1.59 4.74
C GLU A 168 8.52 0.57 5.63
N ASP A 169 9.25 -0.51 5.93
CA ASP A 169 8.88 -1.58 6.84
C ASP A 169 8.62 -1.04 8.26
N VAL A 170 7.55 -1.54 8.89
CA VAL A 170 7.29 -1.39 10.31
C VAL A 170 7.13 -2.75 10.96
N ASN A 171 7.55 -2.86 12.22
CA ASN A 171 7.50 -4.11 12.97
C ASN A 171 6.06 -4.58 13.28
N ASP A 172 5.38 -5.25 12.36
CA ASP A 172 3.99 -5.69 12.52
C ASP A 172 3.75 -7.20 12.31
N GLU A 173 4.77 -7.93 11.87
CA GLU A 173 4.83 -9.38 11.90
C GLU A 173 5.25 -9.91 13.28
N ILE A 174 4.85 -11.15 13.60
CA ILE A 174 5.19 -11.78 14.89
C ILE A 174 6.16 -12.93 14.63
N PRO A 175 7.19 -13.15 15.46
CA PRO A 175 8.02 -14.35 15.34
C PRO A 175 7.19 -15.63 15.49
N LEU A 176 7.21 -16.51 14.50
CA LEU A 176 6.46 -17.77 14.50
C LEU A 176 7.40 -18.99 14.58
N PHE A 177 7.20 -19.82 15.60
CA PHE A 177 7.94 -21.08 15.75
C PHE A 177 7.58 -22.11 14.69
N THR A 178 8.58 -22.85 14.20
CA THR A 178 8.42 -23.83 13.10
C THR A 178 8.41 -25.30 13.55
N GLU A 179 8.53 -25.58 14.85
CA GLU A 179 8.92 -26.89 15.36
C GLU A 179 7.84 -27.66 16.15
N ARG A 180 8.14 -28.94 16.42
CA ARG A 180 7.25 -29.88 17.12
C ARG A 180 7.31 -29.71 18.64
N GLU A 181 6.22 -30.07 19.29
CA GLU A 181 5.99 -29.83 20.73
C GLU A 181 6.51 -30.94 21.66
N GLN A 182 7.23 -31.96 21.17
CA GLN A 182 7.60 -33.12 21.99
C GLN A 182 9.02 -33.62 21.73
N GLU A 183 9.79 -33.74 22.81
CA GLU A 183 11.17 -34.21 22.78
C GLU A 183 11.45 -35.22 23.91
N THR A 184 12.52 -36.00 23.72
CA THR A 184 12.99 -36.94 24.75
C THR A 184 14.34 -36.51 25.29
N VAL A 185 14.50 -36.53 26.61
CA VAL A 185 15.76 -36.27 27.30
C VAL A 185 16.19 -37.55 28.01
N LEU A 186 17.47 -37.91 27.93
CA LEU A 186 17.99 -39.02 28.72
C LEU A 186 18.19 -38.55 30.18
N GLU A 187 17.74 -39.37 31.13
CA GLU A 187 18.06 -39.11 32.53
C GLU A 187 19.56 -39.29 32.79
N GLY A 188 20.07 -38.59 33.81
CA GLY A 188 21.49 -38.65 34.14
C GLY A 188 22.44 -37.94 33.17
N GLU A 189 21.92 -37.28 32.13
CA GLU A 189 22.72 -36.36 31.31
C GLU A 189 23.34 -35.25 32.18
N PRO A 190 24.63 -34.89 31.95
CA PRO A 190 25.26 -33.81 32.69
C PRO A 190 24.57 -32.47 32.43
N VAL A 191 24.77 -31.52 33.34
CA VAL A 191 24.36 -30.13 33.15
C VAL A 191 25.08 -29.56 31.92
N GLY A 192 24.34 -28.85 31.07
CA GLY A 192 24.83 -28.29 29.82
C GLY A 192 24.72 -29.23 28.61
N SER A 193 24.11 -30.40 28.74
CA SER A 193 23.80 -31.27 27.59
C SER A 193 22.76 -30.61 26.68
N LYS A 194 23.00 -30.59 25.38
CA LYS A 194 22.03 -30.10 24.37
C LYS A 194 20.85 -31.06 24.30
N VAL A 195 19.65 -30.53 24.47
CA VAL A 195 18.39 -31.28 24.43
C VAL A 195 17.77 -31.20 23.05
N THR A 196 17.48 -29.98 22.60
CA THR A 196 16.88 -29.70 21.29
C THR A 196 17.25 -28.26 20.90
N GLN A 197 16.69 -27.77 19.80
CA GLN A 197 16.85 -26.40 19.36
C GLN A 197 15.52 -25.94 18.81
N VAL A 198 15.06 -24.76 19.25
CA VAL A 198 13.88 -24.09 18.72
C VAL A 198 14.21 -23.00 17.71
N ASN A 199 13.38 -22.91 16.68
CA ASN A 199 13.49 -21.93 15.61
C ASN A 199 12.16 -21.19 15.42
N ALA A 200 12.23 -19.86 15.48
CA ALA A 200 11.16 -18.96 15.11
C ALA A 200 11.59 -18.05 13.96
N ILE A 201 10.65 -17.75 13.07
CA ILE A 201 10.84 -16.91 11.90
C ILE A 201 9.95 -15.68 12.05
N ASP A 202 10.57 -14.52 12.02
CA ASP A 202 9.88 -13.25 11.80
C ASP A 202 9.88 -12.92 10.30
N LYS A 203 8.76 -12.40 9.80
CA LYS A 203 8.58 -12.11 8.38
C LYS A 203 8.89 -10.67 8.01
N ASP A 204 9.04 -9.78 8.99
CA ASP A 204 9.45 -8.40 8.71
C ASP A 204 10.71 -8.40 7.83
N GLY A 205 10.76 -7.52 6.85
CA GLY A 205 11.84 -7.58 5.86
C GLY A 205 13.13 -6.87 6.26
N THR A 206 13.18 -6.17 7.40
CA THR A 206 14.30 -5.33 7.81
C THR A 206 14.72 -5.48 9.27
N PHE A 207 16.00 -5.22 9.53
CA PHE A 207 16.56 -5.18 10.88
C PHE A 207 16.22 -3.84 11.57
N PRO A 208 15.85 -3.82 12.87
CA PRO A 208 15.80 -4.95 13.80
C PRO A 208 14.42 -5.62 13.93
N ASN A 209 13.43 -5.24 13.10
CA ASN A 209 12.07 -5.79 13.13
C ASN A 209 12.06 -7.31 12.98
N ASN A 210 13.01 -7.88 12.22
CA ASN A 210 13.11 -9.31 12.03
C ASN A 210 14.18 -10.05 12.86
N GLN A 211 14.79 -9.36 13.84
CA GLN A 211 15.82 -9.98 14.67
C GLN A 211 15.21 -10.77 15.83
N VAL A 212 15.13 -12.09 15.68
CA VAL A 212 14.58 -12.98 16.70
C VAL A 212 15.56 -13.27 17.84
N THR A 213 15.09 -13.13 19.09
CA THR A 213 15.79 -13.51 20.32
C THR A 213 14.91 -14.41 21.20
N TYR A 214 15.49 -15.47 21.75
CA TYR A 214 14.75 -16.49 22.52
C TYR A 214 14.89 -16.34 24.04
N TYR A 215 13.82 -16.68 24.77
CA TYR A 215 13.74 -16.61 26.23
C TYR A 215 12.93 -17.76 26.81
N VAL A 216 13.37 -18.32 27.92
CA VAL A 216 12.51 -19.17 28.76
C VAL A 216 11.51 -18.27 29.48
N VAL A 217 10.21 -18.56 29.36
CA VAL A 217 9.17 -17.74 29.98
C VAL A 217 9.21 -17.84 31.49
N ASN A 218 9.39 -16.71 32.18
CA ASN A 218 9.35 -16.68 33.64
C ASN A 218 7.91 -16.62 34.15
N SER A 219 7.29 -17.79 34.31
CA SER A 219 5.91 -17.96 34.78
C SER A 219 5.84 -19.15 35.73
N ASP A 220 5.00 -19.10 36.76
CA ASP A 220 4.80 -20.24 37.67
C ASP A 220 4.16 -21.45 36.98
N ARG A 221 3.56 -21.26 35.81
CA ARG A 221 3.03 -22.34 34.97
C ARG A 221 4.09 -23.01 34.10
N ASN A 222 5.28 -22.41 33.97
CA ASN A 222 6.37 -22.95 33.17
C ASN A 222 7.20 -23.90 34.05
N GLU A 223 6.78 -25.15 34.14
CA GLU A 223 7.42 -26.19 34.98
C GLU A 223 8.91 -26.37 34.65
N GLY A 224 9.28 -26.24 33.38
CA GLY A 224 10.65 -26.39 32.90
C GLY A 224 11.57 -25.20 33.15
N LYS A 225 11.07 -24.06 33.65
CA LYS A 225 11.85 -22.81 33.72
C LYS A 225 13.14 -22.90 34.54
N ASP A 226 13.14 -23.78 35.55
CA ASP A 226 14.27 -23.99 36.46
C ASP A 226 15.14 -25.19 36.06
N TYR A 227 14.71 -25.97 35.06
CA TYR A 227 15.33 -27.22 34.64
C TYR A 227 16.04 -27.13 33.28
N PHE A 228 15.66 -26.15 32.46
CA PHE A 228 16.23 -25.90 31.16
C PHE A 228 16.75 -24.47 31.04
N GLU A 229 17.73 -24.27 30.18
CA GLU A 229 18.16 -22.96 29.71
C GLU A 229 18.15 -22.92 28.19
N ILE A 230 18.08 -21.71 27.62
CA ILE A 230 18.06 -21.51 26.16
C ILE A 230 19.13 -20.51 25.75
N ASN A 231 19.84 -20.83 24.68
CA ASN A 231 20.69 -19.86 23.99
C ASN A 231 19.80 -18.86 23.26
N ARG A 232 19.98 -17.57 23.59
CA ARG A 232 19.14 -16.48 23.09
C ARG A 232 19.22 -16.24 21.59
N GLU A 233 20.33 -16.61 20.96
CA GLU A 233 20.57 -16.36 19.53
C GLU A 233 20.26 -17.60 18.69
N THR A 234 20.67 -18.79 19.17
CA THR A 234 20.52 -20.03 18.40
C THR A 234 19.21 -20.77 18.68
N GLY A 235 18.54 -20.46 19.80
CA GLY A 235 17.37 -21.19 20.27
C GLY A 235 17.69 -22.60 20.79
N GLU A 236 18.96 -22.95 20.93
CA GLU A 236 19.37 -24.24 21.50
C GLU A 236 19.01 -24.34 22.98
N ILE A 237 18.36 -25.44 23.35
CA ILE A 237 17.89 -25.71 24.70
C ILE A 237 18.85 -26.71 25.36
N PHE A 238 19.29 -26.41 26.58
CA PHE A 238 20.24 -27.19 27.34
C PHE A 238 19.69 -27.58 28.72
N THR A 239 20.22 -28.66 29.27
CA THR A 239 19.93 -29.10 30.64
C THR A 239 20.55 -28.15 31.66
N LYS A 240 19.76 -27.65 32.62
CA LYS A 240 20.27 -26.83 33.75
C LYS A 240 20.55 -27.66 35.00
N VAL A 241 20.00 -28.87 35.04
CA VAL A 241 20.16 -29.85 36.13
C VAL A 241 20.40 -31.25 35.55
N MET A 242 20.92 -32.14 36.40
CA MET A 242 20.92 -33.57 36.11
C MET A 242 19.53 -34.13 36.40
N PHE A 243 18.87 -34.66 35.38
CA PHE A 243 17.51 -35.17 35.47
C PHE A 243 17.44 -36.55 36.14
N ASP A 244 16.38 -36.78 36.90
CA ASP A 244 16.06 -38.01 37.62
C ASP A 244 14.60 -38.38 37.30
N ARG A 245 14.42 -39.43 36.49
CA ARG A 245 13.11 -39.79 35.96
C ARG A 245 12.16 -40.26 37.04
N GLU A 246 12.66 -40.91 38.08
CA GLU A 246 11.85 -41.43 39.18
C GLU A 246 11.22 -40.31 40.04
N LYS A 247 11.80 -39.10 40.05
CA LYS A 247 11.19 -37.93 40.71
C LYS A 247 10.10 -37.28 39.87
N GLN A 248 10.38 -37.04 38.59
CA GLN A 248 9.46 -36.41 37.66
C GLN A 248 9.82 -36.80 36.23
N GLY A 249 8.97 -37.59 35.58
CA GLY A 249 9.25 -38.17 34.27
C GLY A 249 8.99 -37.25 33.07
N ALA A 250 8.42 -36.06 33.27
CA ALA A 250 8.17 -35.11 32.19
C ALA A 250 8.12 -33.65 32.69
N TYR A 251 8.49 -32.73 31.82
CA TYR A 251 8.50 -31.29 32.09
C TYR A 251 7.85 -30.54 30.93
N ALA A 252 6.95 -29.61 31.23
CA ALA A 252 6.45 -28.65 30.26
C ALA A 252 7.33 -27.39 30.25
N LEU A 253 7.88 -27.04 29.09
CA LEU A 253 8.69 -25.84 28.89
C LEU A 253 7.97 -24.86 27.96
N GLU A 254 7.87 -23.62 28.41
CA GLU A 254 7.37 -22.50 27.62
C GLU A 254 8.54 -21.58 27.24
N VAL A 255 8.67 -21.31 25.94
CA VAL A 255 9.69 -20.43 25.35
C VAL A 255 8.99 -19.29 24.62
N GLU A 256 9.59 -18.10 24.67
CA GLU A 256 9.16 -16.92 23.95
C GLU A 256 10.25 -16.50 22.95
N ALA A 257 9.85 -16.21 21.72
CA ALA A 257 10.66 -15.54 20.72
C ALA A 257 10.20 -14.10 20.62
N ARG A 258 11.13 -13.14 20.68
CA ARG A 258 10.86 -11.70 20.54
C ARG A 258 11.68 -11.12 19.41
N ASP A 259 11.11 -10.19 18.67
CA ASP A 259 11.90 -9.39 17.73
C ASP A 259 12.71 -8.28 18.44
N GLY A 260 13.42 -7.46 17.66
CA GLY A 260 14.34 -6.43 18.14
C GLY A 260 13.80 -5.00 18.23
N ALA A 261 12.56 -4.71 17.82
CA ALA A 261 12.01 -3.35 17.74
C ALA A 261 10.69 -3.21 18.51
N PRO A 262 10.23 -1.99 18.87
CA PRO A 262 8.87 -1.82 19.37
C PRO A 262 7.83 -2.18 18.31
N SER A 263 6.83 -2.97 18.68
CA SER A 263 5.75 -3.41 17.79
C SER A 263 4.91 -2.24 17.30
N ALA A 264 4.69 -2.19 15.99
CA ALA A 264 3.77 -1.29 15.30
C ALA A 264 2.30 -1.74 15.42
N ARG A 265 2.03 -2.91 16.02
CA ARG A 265 0.68 -3.43 16.23
C ARG A 265 -0.04 -2.63 17.34
N PRO A 266 -1.37 -2.45 17.25
CA PRO A 266 -2.12 -1.75 18.28
C PRO A 266 -1.99 -2.41 19.66
N ASN A 267 -1.99 -1.60 20.72
CA ASN A 267 -1.94 -2.04 22.13
C ASN A 267 -0.67 -2.81 22.53
N SER A 268 0.45 -2.65 21.81
CA SER A 268 1.74 -3.26 22.15
C SER A 268 2.42 -2.63 23.37
N ASN A 269 2.02 -1.42 23.78
CA ASN A 269 2.65 -0.64 24.86
C ASN A 269 4.18 -0.50 24.71
N GLY A 270 4.65 -0.40 23.45
CA GLY A 270 6.07 -0.27 23.12
C GLY A 270 6.89 -1.55 23.32
N GLN A 271 6.24 -2.69 23.58
CA GLN A 271 6.91 -4.00 23.61
C GLN A 271 7.19 -4.49 22.18
N PRO A 272 8.23 -5.31 21.99
CA PRO A 272 8.43 -6.05 20.74
C PRO A 272 7.29 -7.02 20.42
N ASN A 273 7.15 -7.41 19.15
CA ASN A 273 6.32 -8.56 18.83
C ASN A 273 6.95 -9.81 19.44
N SER A 274 6.08 -10.70 19.90
CA SER A 274 6.53 -11.95 20.48
C SER A 274 5.59 -13.11 20.20
N GLY A 275 6.20 -14.25 19.91
CA GLY A 275 5.54 -15.54 19.75
C GLY A 275 5.91 -16.46 20.91
N ARG A 276 5.04 -17.44 21.21
CA ARG A 276 5.30 -18.45 22.25
C ARG A 276 5.29 -19.85 21.67
N TRP A 277 6.13 -20.69 22.25
CA TRP A 277 6.23 -22.11 21.96
C TRP A 277 6.11 -22.91 23.25
N TYR A 278 5.45 -24.06 23.15
CA TYR A 278 5.24 -24.98 24.25
C TYR A 278 5.76 -26.36 23.87
N GLY A 279 6.65 -26.90 24.69
CA GLY A 279 7.23 -28.22 24.51
C GLY A 279 7.02 -29.11 25.74
N LYS A 280 6.75 -30.40 25.50
CA LYS A 280 6.79 -31.44 26.53
C LYS A 280 8.05 -32.29 26.36
N PHE A 281 8.86 -32.33 27.40
CA PHE A 281 10.10 -33.08 27.46
C PHE A 281 9.90 -34.31 28.33
N TYR A 282 9.97 -35.50 27.73
CA TYR A 282 9.85 -36.77 28.45
C TYR A 282 11.23 -37.33 28.78
N LEU A 283 11.40 -37.76 30.03
CA LEU A 283 12.64 -38.41 30.45
C LEU A 283 12.63 -39.90 30.09
N LYS A 284 13.71 -40.37 29.48
CA LYS A 284 13.99 -41.80 29.27
C LYS A 284 15.14 -42.27 30.13
N ALA A 285 15.07 -43.53 30.53
CA ALA A 285 16.14 -44.14 31.28
C ALA A 285 17.43 -44.20 30.44
N ALA A 286 18.56 -43.89 31.06
CA ALA A 286 19.86 -44.14 30.45
C ALA A 286 20.01 -45.66 30.27
N ALA A 287 20.41 -46.11 29.08
CA ALA A 287 20.73 -47.51 28.88
C ALA A 287 21.91 -47.87 29.80
N ALA A 288 21.75 -48.90 30.63
CA ALA A 288 22.84 -49.43 31.43
C ALA A 288 23.96 -49.88 30.47
N ALA A 289 25.12 -49.22 30.55
CA ALA A 289 26.32 -49.56 29.79
C ALA A 289 27.02 -50.78 30.37
#